data_AF-C2MCF4-F1
#
_entry.id   AF-C2MCF4-F1
#
_cell.length_a   1.000
_cell.length_b   1.000
_cell.length_c   1.000
_cell.angle_alpha   90.00
_cell.angle_beta   90.00
_cell.angle_gamma   90.00
#
_symmetry.space_group_name_H-M   'P 1'
#
loop_
_entity.id
_entity.type
_entity.pdbx_description
1 polymer ?
#
loop_
_entity_poly.entity_id
_entity_poly.type
_entity_poly.pdbx_seq_one_letter_code
_entity_poly.pdbx_strand_id
1 'polypeptide(L)'
;IFFIRGVLEAIKSLHWIPDVIHCLGWFSALAPVYLKTAYKNDPYFERAKVLFSVDGNEEEGEIGEDLIKKLEFDKITGDLLDPLQGEVTPDALRRMAIHYSDGVILGQESVSPELIEYLRSEPDHKVLEYPGPAVDHAEAYVDFYRSFTE
;
A
#
# COMPACT_ATOMS: atom_id res chain seq x y z
N ILE A 1 11.87 2.97 2.71
CA ILE A 1 12.59 1.69 2.44
C ILE A 1 13.08 1.02 3.72
N PHE A 2 14.00 1.62 4.50
CA PHE A 2 14.55 0.99 5.72
C PHE A 2 13.47 0.53 6.71
N PHE A 3 12.50 1.40 7.02
CA PHE A 3 11.35 1.08 7.88
C PHE A 3 10.61 -0.17 7.40
N ILE A 4 10.23 -0.20 6.12
CA ILE A 4 9.48 -1.32 5.50
C ILE A 4 10.26 -2.62 5.61
N ARG A 5 11.54 -2.62 5.21
CA ARG A 5 12.38 -3.82 5.33
C ARG A 5 12.53 -4.26 6.78
N GLY A 6 12.73 -3.33 7.71
CA GLY A 6 12.80 -3.63 9.14
C GLY A 6 11.54 -4.33 9.66
N VAL A 7 10.36 -3.86 9.26
CA VAL A 7 9.08 -4.51 9.60
C VAL A 7 8.98 -5.92 9.00
N LEU A 8 9.29 -6.08 7.72
CA LEU A 8 9.19 -7.39 7.05
C LEU A 8 10.18 -8.41 7.65
N GLU A 9 11.42 -8.01 7.91
CA GLU A 9 12.41 -8.89 8.56
C GLU A 9 12.05 -9.18 10.03
N ALA A 10 11.38 -8.27 10.73
CA ALA A 10 10.86 -8.52 12.06
C ALA A 10 9.75 -9.58 12.03
N ILE A 11 8.80 -9.52 11.08
CA ILE A 11 7.75 -10.53 10.90
C ILE A 11 8.38 -11.93 10.73
N LYS A 12 9.40 -12.03 9.86
CA LYS A 12 10.14 -13.28 9.62
C LYS A 12 10.85 -13.77 10.88
N SER A 13 11.49 -12.86 11.63
CA SER A 13 12.19 -13.18 12.88
C SER A 13 11.24 -13.69 13.96
N LEU A 14 10.00 -13.16 14.00
CA LEU A 14 8.95 -13.61 14.91
C LEU A 14 8.28 -14.92 14.47
N HIS A 15 8.64 -15.45 13.29
CA HIS A 15 8.02 -16.63 12.68
C HIS A 15 6.49 -16.50 12.55
N TRP A 16 6.01 -15.27 12.35
CA TRP A 16 4.59 -14.98 12.22
C TRP A 16 4.21 -14.92 10.74
N ILE A 17 3.21 -15.69 10.32
CA ILE A 17 2.69 -15.69 8.95
C ILE A 17 1.37 -14.92 8.95
N PRO A 18 1.33 -13.68 8.43
CA PRO A 18 0.12 -12.88 8.38
C PRO A 18 -0.80 -13.32 7.24
N ASP A 19 -2.10 -13.35 7.52
CA ASP A 19 -3.13 -13.46 6.46
C ASP A 19 -3.36 -12.13 5.75
N VAL A 20 -3.24 -11.02 6.48
CA VAL A 20 -3.43 -9.65 5.98
C VAL A 20 -2.32 -8.74 6.47
N ILE A 21 -1.76 -7.93 5.57
CA ILE A 21 -0.84 -6.83 5.88
C ILE A 21 -1.50 -5.54 5.44
N HIS A 22 -1.84 -4.69 6.41
CA HIS A 22 -2.46 -3.40 6.16
C HIS A 22 -1.45 -2.27 6.30
N CYS A 23 -1.18 -1.59 5.19
CA CYS A 23 -0.28 -0.44 5.08
C CYS A 23 -1.09 0.86 5.21
N LEU A 24 -0.59 1.80 6.01
CA LEU A 24 -1.28 3.05 6.36
C LEU A 24 -0.50 4.24 5.81
N GLY A 25 -1.11 4.99 4.90
CA GLY A 25 -0.63 6.27 4.39
C GLY A 25 0.70 6.26 3.63
N TRP A 26 1.10 7.42 3.13
CA TRP A 26 2.20 7.56 2.16
C TRP A 26 3.54 7.00 2.64
N PHE A 27 3.85 7.12 3.94
CA PHE A 27 5.14 6.68 4.47
C PHE A 27 5.34 5.15 4.34
N SER A 28 4.24 4.39 4.31
CA SER A 28 4.25 2.94 4.12
C SER A 28 3.97 2.52 2.68
N ALA A 29 3.75 3.46 1.75
CA ALA A 29 3.25 3.20 0.40
C ALA A 29 4.17 2.33 -0.48
N LEU A 30 5.45 2.21 -0.15
CA LEU A 30 6.33 1.27 -0.82
C LEU A 30 6.14 -0.18 -0.33
N ALA A 31 5.53 -0.42 0.84
CA ALA A 31 5.39 -1.78 1.38
C ALA A 31 4.60 -2.72 0.47
N PRO A 32 3.45 -2.32 -0.13
CA PRO A 32 2.77 -3.14 -1.13
C PRO A 32 3.67 -3.51 -2.31
N VAL A 33 4.45 -2.55 -2.81
CA VAL A 33 5.40 -2.76 -3.90
C VAL A 33 6.40 -3.86 -3.53
N TYR A 34 7.06 -3.76 -2.38
CA TYR A 34 8.03 -4.77 -1.94
C TYR A 34 7.38 -6.14 -1.71
N LEU A 35 6.19 -6.18 -1.12
CA LEU A 35 5.44 -7.42 -0.88
C LEU A 35 5.07 -8.14 -2.17
N LYS A 36 4.63 -7.40 -3.21
CA LYS A 36 4.25 -7.97 -4.51
C LYS A 36 5.41 -8.17 -5.48
N THR A 37 6.60 -7.65 -5.17
CA THR A 37 7.80 -7.81 -6.01
C THR A 37 8.88 -8.63 -5.31
N ALA A 38 9.71 -7.99 -4.49
CA ALA A 38 10.89 -8.59 -3.84
C ALA A 38 10.53 -9.75 -2.90
N TYR A 39 9.39 -9.68 -2.21
CA TYR A 39 8.95 -10.65 -1.20
C TYR A 39 7.82 -11.56 -1.70
N LYS A 40 7.42 -11.48 -2.97
CA LYS A 40 6.22 -12.17 -3.49
C LYS A 40 6.25 -13.70 -3.37
N ASN A 41 7.46 -14.28 -3.40
CA ASN A 41 7.69 -15.72 -3.29
C ASN A 41 8.27 -16.11 -1.92
N ASP A 42 8.29 -15.19 -0.96
CA ASP A 42 8.72 -15.49 0.41
C ASP A 42 7.57 -16.23 1.12
N PRO A 43 7.79 -17.44 1.69
CA PRO A 43 6.75 -18.22 2.34
C PRO A 43 6.00 -17.51 3.46
N TYR A 44 6.60 -16.47 4.06
CA TYR A 44 5.94 -15.64 5.07
C TYR A 44 4.91 -14.67 4.49
N PHE A 45 5.02 -14.31 3.21
CA PHE A 45 4.24 -13.22 2.61
C PHE A 45 3.47 -13.63 1.36
N GLU A 46 3.82 -14.73 0.69
CA GLU A 46 3.22 -15.16 -0.59
C GLU A 46 1.68 -15.29 -0.54
N ARG A 47 1.13 -15.57 0.65
CA ARG A 47 -0.31 -15.74 0.88
C ARG A 47 -0.99 -14.50 1.44
N ALA A 48 -0.20 -13.56 1.97
CA ALA A 48 -0.73 -12.40 2.66
C ALA A 48 -1.46 -11.49 1.67
N LYS A 49 -2.65 -11.05 2.08
CA LYS A 49 -3.41 -10.02 1.37
C LYS A 49 -2.94 -8.65 1.82
N VAL A 50 -2.62 -7.81 0.85
CA VAL A 50 -2.02 -6.50 1.05
C VAL A 50 -3.12 -5.46 0.92
N LEU A 51 -3.35 -4.70 1.98
CA LEU A 51 -4.31 -3.62 2.00
C LEU A 51 -3.60 -2.29 2.16
N PHE A 52 -4.15 -1.24 1.56
CA PHE A 52 -3.63 0.11 1.70
C PHE A 52 -4.73 1.10 2.06
N SER A 53 -4.57 1.79 3.19
CA SER A 53 -5.37 2.98 3.48
C SER A 53 -4.72 4.20 2.86
N VAL A 54 -5.45 4.85 1.97
CA VAL A 54 -5.10 6.16 1.45
C VAL A 54 -5.39 7.18 2.55
N ASP A 55 -4.33 7.83 3.04
CA ASP A 55 -4.42 9.01 3.90
C ASP A 55 -4.83 10.24 3.06
N GLY A 56 -5.39 11.24 3.74
CA GLY A 56 -5.89 12.46 3.09
C GLY A 56 -4.79 13.39 2.58
N ASN A 57 -5.22 14.60 2.20
CA ASN A 57 -4.53 15.56 1.35
C ASN A 57 -3.27 16.25 1.92
N GLU A 58 -2.62 15.70 2.92
CA GLU A 58 -1.38 16.28 3.42
C GLU A 58 -0.21 15.68 2.62
N GLU A 59 0.32 16.49 1.68
CA GLU A 59 1.65 16.32 1.13
C GLU A 59 2.66 16.52 2.26
N GLU A 60 2.88 15.46 3.05
CA GLU A 60 3.92 15.49 4.05
C GLU A 60 5.21 14.95 3.45
N GLY A 61 6.26 15.77 3.50
CA GLY A 61 7.64 15.33 3.35
C GLY A 61 8.21 15.42 1.94
N GLU A 62 9.54 15.49 1.91
CA GLU A 62 10.33 15.46 0.69
C GLU A 62 10.83 14.04 0.43
N ILE A 63 10.75 13.59 -0.82
CA ILE A 63 11.31 12.31 -1.23
C ILE A 63 12.68 12.57 -1.85
N GLY A 64 13.67 11.82 -1.40
CA GLY A 64 15.02 11.92 -1.95
C GLY A 64 15.06 11.61 -3.45
N GLU A 65 15.77 12.44 -4.21
CA GLU A 65 15.96 12.32 -5.66
C GLU A 65 16.57 10.97 -6.09
N ASP A 66 17.18 10.25 -5.16
CA ASP A 66 17.80 8.94 -5.37
C ASP A 66 16.84 7.75 -5.14
N LEU A 67 15.54 8.00 -4.88
CA LEU A 67 14.57 6.93 -4.63
C LEU A 67 14.52 5.93 -5.79
N ILE A 68 14.44 6.41 -7.04
CA ILE A 68 14.37 5.53 -8.22
C ILE A 68 15.58 4.60 -8.26
N LYS A 69 16.79 5.14 -8.10
CA LYS A 69 18.04 4.34 -8.07
C LYS A 69 18.01 3.26 -6.99
N LYS A 70 17.42 3.56 -5.82
CA LYS A 70 17.26 2.59 -4.73
C LYS A 70 16.25 1.49 -5.07
N LEU A 71 15.14 1.84 -5.72
CA LEU A 71 14.15 0.87 -6.21
C LEU A 71 14.76 -0.03 -7.30
N GLU A 72 15.52 0.55 -8.22
CA GLU A 72 16.20 -0.19 -9.28
C GLU A 72 17.26 -1.15 -8.73
N PHE A 73 18.02 -0.72 -7.71
CA PHE A 73 18.94 -1.60 -6.98
C PHE A 73 18.23 -2.83 -6.40
N ASP A 74 16.96 -2.65 -6.00
CA ASP A 74 16.09 -3.71 -5.48
C ASP A 74 15.31 -4.47 -6.57
N LYS A 75 15.65 -4.26 -7.85
CA LYS A 75 15.03 -4.87 -9.03
C LYS A 75 13.57 -4.48 -9.25
N ILE A 76 13.15 -3.35 -8.68
CA ILE A 76 11.87 -2.69 -8.98
C ILE A 76 12.17 -1.68 -10.09
N THR A 77 12.04 -2.13 -11.34
CA THR A 77 12.49 -1.42 -12.55
C THR A 77 11.45 -1.52 -13.66
N GLY A 78 11.53 -0.63 -14.66
CA GLY A 78 10.73 -0.77 -15.88
C GLY A 78 9.24 -0.57 -15.61
N ASP A 79 8.42 -1.48 -16.12
CA ASP A 79 6.96 -1.51 -15.96
C ASP A 79 6.53 -1.50 -14.50
N LEU A 80 7.35 -2.02 -13.60
CA LEU A 80 7.07 -1.98 -12.16
C LEU A 80 7.01 -0.56 -11.58
N LEU A 81 7.56 0.44 -12.28
CA LEU A 81 7.56 1.85 -11.88
C LEU A 81 6.48 2.67 -12.61
N ASP A 82 5.74 2.09 -13.56
CA ASP A 82 4.73 2.80 -14.34
C ASP A 82 3.69 3.57 -13.49
N PRO A 83 3.23 3.06 -12.32
CA PRO A 83 2.29 3.80 -11.47
C PRO A 83 2.83 5.14 -10.94
N LEU A 84 4.15 5.33 -10.91
CA LEU A 84 4.75 6.63 -10.55
C LEU A 84 4.42 7.71 -11.59
N GLN A 85 4.16 7.33 -12.85
CA GLN A 85 3.92 8.25 -13.95
C GLN A 85 5.06 9.29 -14.15
N GLY A 86 6.30 8.89 -13.82
CA GLY A 86 7.48 9.74 -13.93
C GLY A 86 7.67 10.73 -12.76
N GLU A 87 6.81 10.68 -11.74
CA GLU A 87 6.88 11.56 -10.57
C GLU A 87 7.48 10.87 -9.35
N VAL A 88 8.01 11.67 -8.42
CA VAL A 88 8.56 11.20 -7.15
C VAL A 88 7.98 12.07 -6.03
N THR A 89 6.68 11.92 -5.81
CA THR A 89 5.90 12.66 -4.81
C THR A 89 5.17 11.68 -3.87
N PRO A 90 4.71 12.12 -2.68
CA PRO A 90 3.88 11.27 -1.81
C PRO A 90 2.67 10.68 -2.56
N ASP A 91 2.02 11.45 -3.42
CA ASP A 91 0.89 10.98 -4.24
C ASP A 91 1.32 9.95 -5.29
N ALA A 92 2.48 10.12 -5.94
CA ALA A 92 3.04 9.09 -6.81
C ALA A 92 3.31 7.78 -6.06
N LEU A 93 3.77 7.85 -4.80
CA LEU A 93 3.92 6.67 -3.96
C LEU A 93 2.56 6.06 -3.58
N ARG A 94 1.54 6.87 -3.29
CA ARG A 94 0.17 6.39 -3.05
C ARG A 94 -0.39 5.69 -4.29
N ARG A 95 -0.15 6.18 -5.50
CA ARG A 95 -0.51 5.48 -6.76
C ARG A 95 0.17 4.11 -6.85
N MET A 96 1.47 4.04 -6.55
CA MET A 96 2.16 2.74 -6.44
C MET A 96 1.48 1.82 -5.40
N ALA A 97 1.19 2.33 -4.20
CA ALA A 97 0.56 1.53 -3.16
C ALA A 97 -0.82 1.01 -3.57
N ILE A 98 -1.63 1.85 -4.21
CA ILE A 98 -2.92 1.48 -4.80
C ILE A 98 -2.69 0.32 -5.79
N HIS A 99 -1.86 0.52 -6.82
CA HIS A 99 -1.61 -0.47 -7.86
C HIS A 99 -1.17 -1.85 -7.35
N TYR A 100 -0.36 -1.90 -6.29
CA TYR A 100 0.19 -3.14 -5.76
C TYR A 100 -0.63 -3.75 -4.61
N SER A 101 -1.78 -3.19 -4.24
CA SER A 101 -2.61 -3.71 -3.15
C SER A 101 -3.72 -4.63 -3.65
N ASP A 102 -4.12 -5.61 -2.84
CA ASP A 102 -5.31 -6.41 -3.11
C ASP A 102 -6.61 -5.65 -2.74
N GLY A 103 -6.50 -4.66 -1.85
CA GLY A 103 -7.63 -3.83 -1.42
C GLY A 103 -7.21 -2.44 -0.97
N VAL A 104 -8.10 -1.47 -1.19
CA VAL A 104 -7.86 -0.06 -0.90
C VAL A 104 -8.93 0.47 0.04
N ILE A 105 -8.52 1.28 1.02
CA ILE A 105 -9.41 1.88 2.01
C ILE A 105 -9.32 3.40 1.91
N LEU A 106 -10.46 4.03 1.66
CA LEU A 106 -10.61 5.48 1.67
C LEU A 106 -11.05 5.90 3.08
N GLY A 107 -10.15 5.75 4.05
CA GLY A 107 -10.46 5.81 5.49
C GLY A 107 -10.78 7.21 6.03
N GLN A 108 -10.72 8.25 5.19
CA GLN A 108 -10.98 9.64 5.56
C GLN A 108 -12.11 10.24 4.74
N GLU A 109 -12.78 11.25 5.30
CA GLU A 109 -13.89 11.95 4.66
C GLU A 109 -13.52 12.60 3.33
N SER A 110 -12.25 13.03 3.20
CA SER A 110 -11.70 13.61 1.98
C SER A 110 -10.38 12.97 1.62
N VAL A 111 -10.31 12.47 0.39
CA VAL A 111 -9.09 11.97 -0.26
C VAL A 111 -8.91 12.73 -1.56
N SER A 112 -7.66 12.85 -2.03
CA SER A 112 -7.32 13.55 -3.27
C SER A 112 -8.16 13.03 -4.44
N PRO A 113 -8.87 13.91 -5.18
CA PRO A 113 -9.64 13.50 -6.35
C PRO A 113 -8.81 12.76 -7.39
N GLU A 114 -7.53 13.12 -7.52
CA GLU A 114 -6.60 12.47 -8.44
C GLU A 114 -6.35 11.01 -8.03
N LEU A 115 -6.14 10.74 -6.74
CA LEU A 115 -5.96 9.37 -6.23
C LEU A 115 -7.24 8.55 -6.37
N ILE A 116 -8.41 9.17 -6.21
CA ILE A 116 -9.71 8.51 -6.45
C ILE A 116 -9.87 8.17 -7.94
N GLU A 117 -9.52 9.09 -8.83
CA GLU A 117 -9.55 8.85 -10.28
C GLU A 117 -8.57 7.75 -10.69
N TYR A 118 -7.35 7.77 -10.14
CA TYR A 118 -6.36 6.72 -10.33
C TYR A 118 -6.88 5.36 -9.85
N LEU A 119 -7.40 5.28 -8.61
CA LEU A 119 -8.00 4.05 -8.07
C LEU A 119 -9.11 3.49 -8.96
N ARG A 120 -9.95 4.36 -9.55
CA ARG A 120 -11.03 3.95 -10.47
C ARG A 120 -10.54 3.49 -11.83
N SER A 121 -9.35 3.95 -12.25
CA SER A 121 -8.73 3.50 -13.49
C SER A 121 -8.09 2.12 -13.37
N GLU A 122 -7.73 1.71 -12.15
CA GLU A 122 -7.13 0.43 -11.86
C GLU A 122 -8.18 -0.70 -11.82
N PRO A 123 -7.92 -1.85 -12.46
CA PRO A 123 -8.81 -3.00 -12.35
C PRO A 123 -8.75 -3.66 -10.97
N ASP A 124 -9.85 -4.29 -10.56
CA ASP A 124 -9.89 -5.37 -9.55
C ASP A 124 -9.57 -5.05 -8.07
N HIS A 125 -9.59 -3.79 -7.65
CA HIS A 125 -9.53 -3.47 -6.22
C HIS A 125 -10.88 -3.66 -5.52
N LYS A 126 -10.91 -4.41 -4.42
CA LYS A 126 -11.97 -4.22 -3.42
C LYS A 126 -11.71 -2.90 -2.70
N VAL A 127 -12.74 -2.06 -2.59
CA VAL A 127 -12.62 -0.74 -1.98
C VAL A 127 -13.54 -0.64 -0.77
N LEU A 128 -12.98 -0.19 0.36
CA LEU A 128 -13.77 0.30 1.50
C LEU A 128 -13.86 1.82 1.39
N GLU A 129 -15.03 2.31 1.00
CA GLU A 129 -15.38 3.73 1.03
C GLU A 129 -15.42 4.25 2.48
N TYR A 130 -15.29 5.56 2.66
CA TYR A 130 -15.24 6.20 3.98
C TYR A 130 -16.39 5.69 4.88
N PRO A 131 -16.07 4.92 5.93
CA PRO A 131 -17.09 4.25 6.73
C PRO A 131 -17.71 5.14 7.81
N GLY A 132 -17.41 6.44 7.80
CA GLY A 132 -17.84 7.40 8.81
C GLY A 132 -16.83 7.60 9.95
N PRO A 133 -17.22 8.30 11.03
CA PRO A 133 -16.33 8.61 12.16
C PRO A 133 -15.83 7.38 12.92
N ALA A 134 -14.74 7.54 13.67
CA ALA A 134 -14.04 6.47 14.40
C ALA A 134 -14.90 5.59 15.32
N VAL A 135 -15.99 6.12 15.83
CA VAL A 135 -16.89 5.41 16.74
C VAL A 135 -17.70 4.34 16.02
N ASP A 136 -17.92 4.49 14.70
CA ASP A 136 -18.93 3.73 13.96
C ASP A 136 -18.33 2.78 12.91
N HIS A 137 -17.02 2.85 12.62
CA HIS A 137 -16.43 2.13 11.48
C HIS A 137 -15.66 0.85 11.77
N ALA A 138 -15.47 0.45 13.03
CA ALA A 138 -14.68 -0.73 13.37
C ALA A 138 -15.21 -2.01 12.70
N GLU A 139 -16.54 -2.17 12.64
CA GLU A 139 -17.19 -3.31 11.99
C GLU A 139 -16.92 -3.34 10.48
N ALA A 140 -16.99 -2.18 9.81
CA ALA A 140 -16.71 -2.08 8.38
C ALA A 140 -15.28 -2.51 8.02
N TYR A 141 -14.27 -2.16 8.84
CA TYR A 141 -12.89 -2.64 8.65
C TYR A 141 -12.77 -4.14 8.87
N VAL A 142 -13.42 -4.68 9.90
CA VAL A 142 -13.40 -6.13 10.19
C VAL A 142 -14.03 -6.91 9.03
N ASP A 143 -15.17 -6.48 8.54
CA ASP A 143 -15.85 -7.13 7.41
C ASP A 143 -15.03 -6.99 6.11
N PHE A 144 -14.39 -5.84 5.91
CA PHE A 144 -13.48 -5.66 4.79
C PHE A 144 -12.31 -6.62 4.85
N TYR A 145 -11.64 -6.77 6.02
CA TYR A 145 -10.57 -7.74 6.21
C TYR A 145 -11.03 -9.19 5.99
N ARG A 146 -12.18 -9.56 6.54
CA ARG A 146 -12.76 -10.91 6.37
C ARG A 146 -13.01 -11.25 4.91
N SER A 147 -13.42 -10.26 4.10
CA SER A 147 -13.64 -10.45 2.67
C SER A 147 -12.41 -10.93 1.89
N PHE A 148 -11.22 -10.90 2.47
CA PHE A 148 -9.97 -11.39 1.87
C PHE A 148 -9.52 -12.75 2.39
N THR A 149 -10.05 -13.18 3.54
CA THR A 149 -9.59 -14.37 4.26
C THR A 149 -10.63 -15.49 4.31
N GLU A 150 -11.90 -15.17 4.07
CA GLU A 150 -13.04 -16.10 3.96
C GLU A 150 -13.41 -16.37 2.49
#